data_AF-A0A5N6RV19-F1
#
_entry.id   AF-A0A5N6RV19-F1
#
_cell.length_a   1.000
_cell.length_b   1.000
_cell.length_c   1.000
_cell.angle_alpha   90.00
_cell.angle_beta   90.00
_cell.angle_gamma   90.00
#
_symmetry.space_group_name_H-M   'P 1'
#
loop_
_entity.id
_entity.type
_entity.pdbx_description
1 polymer ?
#
loop_
_entity_poly.entity_id
_entity_poly.type
_entity_poly.pdbx_seq_one_letter_code
_entity_poly.pdbx_strand_id
1 'polypeptide(L)'
;MKMITYRNQEDLQFLGFFGICKESFKIIISCKKIFSLITLTLILPSSTALISQINISQLLYSDILKYKNKLNHTEKNSPNYAKFLSITSSESTAFTIFSALNIAFFLILDILVTSAVIYTTACIYSAIEITFKKIISVSPKVWKRLAITYICSLCIAFSYLIVGGALLLLWVFFVGVGKVSGVIFLLLLIPYVIGFLYLILVYQLACVVSVLEDYGFKAMIKSNELIKGKIIVSICFCFLKELCMLGTEEVLENFAASDINNKLLSIVLRTGVRMLCLFSQFLLGLFGYVFQTVIYFVCKSYHHENIDRNSLAERLDGFLGGHVPTKAEGVPNRGRFICCIVK
;
A
#
# COMPACT_ATOMS: atom_id res chain seq x y z
N MET A 1 -11.95 28.70 -12.61
CA MET A 1 -12.17 27.36 -13.17
C MET A 1 -10.99 27.04 -14.09
N LYS A 2 -9.97 26.31 -13.60
CA LYS A 2 -8.77 26.03 -14.40
C LYS A 2 -9.04 24.79 -15.26
N MET A 3 -9.15 24.99 -16.57
CA MET A 3 -9.12 23.91 -17.55
C MET A 3 -7.78 23.18 -17.43
N ILE A 4 -7.83 21.92 -17.05
CA ILE A 4 -6.65 21.06 -17.09
C ILE A 4 -6.77 20.21 -18.34
N THR A 5 -6.04 20.61 -19.38
CA THR A 5 -5.68 19.72 -20.48
C THR A 5 -4.69 18.69 -19.90
N TYR A 6 -5.17 17.46 -19.72
CA TYR A 6 -4.29 16.32 -19.45
C TYR A 6 -3.56 15.96 -20.73
N ARG A 7 -2.26 15.67 -20.62
CA ARG A 7 -1.40 15.36 -21.77
C ARG A 7 -1.94 14.15 -22.54
N ASN A 8 -1.72 14.13 -23.86
CA ASN A 8 -2.04 12.94 -24.64
C ASN A 8 -1.17 11.78 -24.18
N GLN A 9 -1.71 10.56 -24.26
CA GLN A 9 -1.05 9.36 -23.76
C GLN A 9 0.33 9.15 -24.41
N GLU A 10 0.46 9.54 -25.67
CA GLU A 10 1.68 9.49 -26.49
C GLU A 10 2.81 10.40 -25.96
N ASP A 11 2.50 11.45 -25.20
CA ASP A 11 3.49 12.34 -24.60
C ASP A 11 3.98 11.84 -23.23
N LEU A 12 3.33 10.81 -22.65
CA LEU A 12 3.64 10.31 -21.32
C LEU A 12 4.96 9.53 -21.30
N GLN A 13 5.32 8.84 -22.39
CA GLN A 13 6.58 8.08 -22.50
C GLN A 13 7.83 8.94 -22.25
N PHE A 14 7.78 10.24 -22.59
CA PHE A 14 8.91 11.17 -22.42
C PHE A 14 9.04 11.71 -20.98
N LEU A 15 8.14 11.37 -20.07
CA LEU A 15 8.23 11.80 -18.68
C LEU A 15 9.40 11.11 -17.97
N GLY A 16 10.35 11.90 -17.47
CA GLY A 16 11.30 11.49 -16.44
C GLY A 16 10.68 11.54 -15.05
N PHE A 17 11.44 11.17 -14.01
CA PHE A 17 10.99 11.12 -12.61
C PHE A 17 10.24 12.39 -12.17
N PHE A 18 10.85 13.57 -12.34
CA PHE A 18 10.22 14.85 -11.97
C PHE A 18 8.96 15.17 -12.76
N GLY A 19 8.90 14.73 -14.02
CA GLY A 19 7.71 14.88 -14.85
C GLY A 19 6.54 14.07 -14.29
N ILE A 20 6.79 12.81 -13.91
CA ILE A 20 5.78 11.95 -13.29
C ILE A 20 5.32 12.55 -11.97
N CYS A 21 6.26 12.98 -11.10
CA CYS A 21 5.92 13.64 -9.83
C CYS A 21 5.01 14.85 -10.06
N LYS A 22 5.37 15.72 -11.01
CA LYS A 22 4.59 16.93 -11.34
C LYS A 22 3.18 16.58 -11.83
N GLU A 23 3.03 15.57 -12.67
CA GLU A 23 1.71 15.15 -13.16
C GLU A 23 0.87 14.53 -12.03
N SER A 24 1.48 13.72 -11.17
CA SER A 24 0.81 13.18 -9.97
C SER A 24 0.32 14.27 -9.02
N PHE A 25 1.15 15.28 -8.73
CA PHE A 25 0.73 16.43 -7.92
C PHE A 25 -0.40 17.22 -8.58
N LYS A 26 -0.31 17.43 -9.89
CA LYS A 26 -1.34 18.12 -10.67
C LYS A 26 -2.68 17.38 -10.56
N ILE A 27 -2.69 16.05 -10.68
CA ILE A 27 -3.91 15.23 -10.51
C ILE A 27 -4.52 15.41 -9.12
N ILE A 28 -3.68 15.30 -8.07
CA ILE A 28 -4.14 15.43 -6.67
C ILE A 28 -4.73 16.81 -6.40
N ILE A 29 -4.05 17.88 -6.82
CA ILE A 29 -4.50 19.26 -6.63
C ILE A 29 -5.80 19.52 -7.40
N SER A 30 -5.91 18.98 -8.61
CA SER A 30 -7.08 19.16 -9.47
C SER A 30 -8.34 18.55 -8.88
N CYS A 31 -8.22 17.38 -8.26
CA CYS A 31 -9.34 16.64 -7.65
C CYS A 31 -9.29 16.66 -6.11
N LYS A 32 -8.73 17.72 -5.50
CA LYS A 32 -8.49 17.81 -4.05
C LYS A 32 -9.70 17.53 -3.17
N LYS A 33 -10.92 17.89 -3.61
CA LYS A 33 -12.15 17.64 -2.84
C LYS A 33 -12.45 16.14 -2.72
N ILE A 34 -12.33 15.41 -3.83
CA ILE A 34 -12.59 13.97 -3.88
C ILE A 34 -11.51 13.22 -3.13
N PHE A 35 -10.24 13.57 -3.37
CA PHE A 35 -9.13 12.96 -2.64
C PHE A 35 -9.20 13.25 -1.14
N SER A 36 -9.57 14.46 -0.72
CA SER A 36 -9.79 14.76 0.71
C SER A 36 -10.90 13.90 1.33
N LEU A 37 -12.01 13.66 0.62
CA LEU A 37 -13.08 12.77 1.07
C LEU A 37 -12.61 11.31 1.15
N ILE A 38 -11.86 10.81 0.15
CA ILE A 38 -11.25 9.48 0.20
C ILE A 38 -10.30 9.36 1.39
N THR A 39 -9.47 10.38 1.62
CA THR A 39 -8.54 10.43 2.75
C THR A 39 -9.28 10.37 4.07
N LEU A 40 -10.33 11.18 4.25
CA LEU A 40 -11.10 11.24 5.48
C LEU A 40 -11.88 9.95 5.77
N THR A 41 -12.43 9.31 4.74
CA THR A 41 -13.35 8.16 4.91
C THR A 41 -12.66 6.81 4.87
N LEU A 42 -11.55 6.65 4.13
CA LEU A 42 -10.90 5.34 3.94
C LEU A 42 -9.46 5.33 4.47
N ILE A 43 -8.67 6.37 4.15
CA ILE A 43 -7.26 6.38 4.54
C ILE A 43 -7.11 6.63 6.04
N LEU A 44 -7.87 7.57 6.61
CA LEU A 44 -7.83 7.89 8.05
C LEU A 44 -8.20 6.66 8.92
N PRO A 45 -9.28 5.91 8.65
CA PRO A 45 -9.54 4.64 9.35
C PRO A 45 -8.44 3.60 9.18
N SER A 46 -7.82 3.52 8.00
CA SER A 46 -6.75 2.54 7.74
C SER A 46 -5.52 2.79 8.62
N SER A 47 -5.00 4.02 8.72
CA SER A 47 -3.81 4.24 9.55
C SER A 47 -4.11 4.17 11.06
N THR A 48 -5.30 4.60 11.49
CA THR A 48 -5.70 4.53 12.90
C THR A 48 -5.83 3.08 13.34
N ALA A 49 -6.33 2.21 12.47
CA ALA A 49 -6.31 0.76 12.67
C ALA A 49 -4.88 0.23 12.78
N LEU A 50 -3.97 0.63 11.89
CA LEU A 50 -2.56 0.20 11.91
C LEU A 50 -1.86 0.62 13.20
N ILE A 51 -1.99 1.88 13.60
CA ILE A 51 -1.37 2.37 14.84
C ILE A 51 -1.99 1.70 16.07
N SER A 52 -3.31 1.52 16.10
CA SER A 52 -3.99 0.81 17.19
C SER A 52 -3.45 -0.61 17.32
N GLN A 53 -3.31 -1.31 16.19
CA GLN A 53 -2.76 -2.66 16.15
C GLN A 53 -1.33 -2.70 16.70
N ILE A 54 -0.42 -1.84 16.23
CA ILE A 54 0.98 -1.81 16.70
C ILE A 54 1.03 -1.62 18.22
N ASN A 55 0.28 -0.64 18.74
CA ASN A 55 0.21 -0.35 20.17
C ASN A 55 -0.32 -1.55 20.98
N ILE A 56 -1.42 -2.16 20.53
CA ILE A 56 -2.03 -3.30 21.23
C ILE A 56 -1.10 -4.52 21.17
N SER A 57 -0.48 -4.78 20.02
CA SER A 57 0.48 -5.87 19.86
C SER A 57 1.69 -5.69 20.78
N GLN A 58 2.25 -4.48 20.90
CA GLN A 58 3.37 -4.22 21.82
C GLN A 58 2.98 -4.41 23.29
N LEU A 59 1.83 -3.88 23.70
CA LEU A 59 1.33 -4.01 25.08
C LEU A 59 1.11 -5.48 25.46
N LEU A 60 0.34 -6.20 24.66
CA LEU A 60 0.00 -7.60 24.92
C LEU A 60 1.20 -8.53 24.80
N TYR A 61 2.12 -8.28 23.85
CA TYR A 61 3.37 -9.03 23.76
C TYR A 61 4.24 -8.84 25.00
N SER A 62 4.33 -7.60 25.52
CA SER A 62 5.09 -7.31 26.75
C SER A 62 4.53 -8.05 27.96
N ASP A 63 3.20 -8.16 28.07
CA ASP A 63 2.55 -8.85 29.17
C ASP A 63 2.71 -10.37 29.05
N ILE A 64 2.52 -10.94 27.84
CA ILE A 64 2.79 -12.36 27.56
C ILE A 64 4.25 -12.71 27.89
N LEU A 65 5.22 -11.85 27.57
CA LEU A 65 6.63 -12.04 27.93
C LEU A 65 6.84 -12.04 29.45
N LYS A 66 6.21 -11.13 30.20
CA LYS A 66 6.28 -11.11 31.67
C LYS A 66 5.71 -12.39 32.27
N TYR A 67 4.59 -12.89 31.74
CA TYR A 67 3.98 -14.15 32.19
C TYR A 67 4.86 -15.35 31.85
N LYS A 68 5.42 -15.41 30.64
CA LYS A 68 6.35 -16.47 30.22
C LYS A 68 7.62 -16.50 31.05
N ASN A 69 8.15 -15.33 31.42
CA ASN A 69 9.29 -15.22 32.33
C ASN A 69 8.93 -15.73 33.73
N LYS A 70 7.77 -15.35 34.29
CA LYS A 70 7.29 -15.88 35.59
C LYS A 70 7.06 -17.40 35.56
N LEU A 71 6.56 -17.93 34.44
CA LEU A 71 6.37 -19.38 34.24
C LEU A 71 7.71 -20.13 34.28
N ASN A 72 8.76 -19.59 33.63
CA ASN A 72 10.10 -20.19 33.60
C ASN A 72 10.77 -20.25 34.98
N HIS A 73 10.36 -19.37 35.91
CA HIS A 73 10.85 -19.35 37.29
C HIS A 73 10.00 -20.21 38.26
N THR A 74 8.91 -20.83 37.80
CA THR A 74 8.01 -21.65 38.63
C THR A 74 8.30 -23.15 38.46
N GLU A 75 8.34 -23.91 39.55
CA GLU A 75 8.55 -25.37 39.50
C GLU A 75 7.46 -26.09 38.68
N LYS A 76 7.91 -26.97 37.79
CA LYS A 76 7.10 -27.68 36.77
C LYS A 76 5.98 -28.56 37.34
N ASN A 77 6.04 -28.90 38.63
CA ASN A 77 5.10 -29.80 39.33
C ASN A 77 4.10 -29.08 40.26
N SER A 78 4.09 -27.74 40.29
CA SER A 78 3.15 -26.97 41.11
C SER A 78 1.78 -26.85 40.43
N PRO A 79 0.64 -26.89 41.16
CA PRO A 79 -0.68 -26.57 40.61
C PRO A 79 -0.74 -25.15 40.00
N ASN A 80 0.14 -24.25 40.44
CA ASN A 80 0.30 -22.93 39.84
C ASN A 80 0.89 -22.99 38.42
N TYR A 81 1.77 -23.94 38.11
CA TYR A 81 2.35 -24.11 36.77
C TYR A 81 1.29 -24.47 35.73
N ALA A 82 0.41 -25.43 36.04
CA ALA A 82 -0.69 -25.82 35.14
C ALA A 82 -1.71 -24.67 34.93
N LYS A 83 -1.99 -23.88 35.99
CA LYS A 83 -2.86 -22.70 35.92
C LYS A 83 -2.23 -21.56 35.10
N PHE A 84 -0.94 -21.29 35.25
CA PHE A 84 -0.24 -20.28 34.45
C PHE A 84 -0.09 -20.71 32.99
N LEU A 85 0.13 -22.00 32.73
CA LEU A 85 0.20 -22.54 31.37
C LEU A 85 -1.15 -22.42 30.64
N SER A 86 -2.26 -22.76 31.32
CA SER A 86 -3.59 -22.66 30.72
C SER A 86 -4.00 -21.21 30.46
N ILE A 87 -3.74 -20.30 31.40
CA ILE A 87 -3.95 -18.84 31.22
C ILE A 87 -3.08 -18.32 30.07
N THR A 88 -1.80 -18.67 30.02
CA THR A 88 -0.89 -18.23 28.94
C THR A 88 -1.35 -18.76 27.57
N SER A 89 -1.82 -20.02 27.51
CA SER A 89 -2.28 -20.63 26.25
C SER A 89 -3.60 -20.04 25.74
N SER A 90 -4.56 -19.75 26.63
CA SER A 90 -5.85 -19.19 26.27
C SER A 90 -5.75 -17.70 25.92
N GLU A 91 -4.98 -16.92 26.69
CA GLU A 91 -4.70 -15.51 26.42
C GLU A 91 -3.89 -15.34 25.12
N SER A 92 -2.91 -16.23 24.86
CA SER A 92 -2.16 -16.24 23.60
C SER A 92 -3.04 -16.57 22.39
N THR A 93 -4.02 -17.47 22.54
CA THR A 93 -4.96 -17.81 21.46
C THR A 93 -5.91 -16.65 21.17
N ALA A 94 -6.50 -16.05 22.21
CA ALA A 94 -7.37 -14.87 22.08
C ALA A 94 -6.62 -13.68 21.47
N PHE A 95 -5.37 -13.43 21.89
CA PHE A 95 -4.50 -12.41 21.32
C PHE A 95 -4.23 -12.66 19.82
N THR A 96 -3.97 -13.91 19.44
CA THR A 96 -3.70 -14.27 18.04
C THR A 96 -4.95 -14.05 17.17
N ILE A 97 -6.13 -14.46 17.64
CA ILE A 97 -7.39 -14.25 16.92
C ILE A 97 -7.69 -12.74 16.79
N PHE A 98 -7.57 -11.98 17.88
CA PHE A 98 -7.77 -10.54 17.87
C PHE A 98 -6.79 -9.85 16.91
N SER A 99 -5.52 -10.22 16.94
CA SER A 99 -4.50 -9.67 16.03
C SER A 99 -4.82 -10.01 14.57
N ALA A 100 -5.21 -11.25 14.29
CA ALA A 100 -5.59 -11.68 12.94
C ALA A 100 -6.81 -10.92 12.41
N LEU A 101 -7.83 -10.68 13.24
CA LEU A 101 -9.01 -9.90 12.87
C LEU A 101 -8.66 -8.44 12.57
N ASN A 102 -7.81 -7.80 13.37
CA ASN A 102 -7.38 -6.43 13.11
C ASN A 102 -6.54 -6.31 11.84
N ILE A 103 -5.62 -7.27 11.60
CA ILE A 103 -4.85 -7.33 10.35
C ILE A 103 -5.80 -7.47 9.17
N ALA A 104 -6.76 -8.40 9.23
CA ALA A 104 -7.73 -8.59 8.16
C ALA A 104 -8.55 -7.31 7.88
N PHE A 105 -8.99 -6.61 8.93
CA PHE A 105 -9.69 -5.34 8.80
C PHE A 105 -8.82 -4.26 8.15
N PHE A 106 -7.57 -4.13 8.58
CA PHE A 106 -6.59 -3.21 7.99
C PHE A 106 -6.37 -3.50 6.49
N LEU A 107 -6.16 -4.76 6.13
CA LEU A 107 -5.96 -5.20 4.75
C LEU A 107 -7.17 -4.89 3.87
N ILE A 108 -8.38 -5.10 4.38
CA ILE A 108 -9.61 -4.76 3.66
C ILE A 108 -9.67 -3.26 3.37
N LEU A 109 -9.36 -2.42 4.36
CA LEU A 109 -9.35 -0.96 4.18
C LEU A 109 -8.26 -0.53 3.19
N ASP A 110 -7.06 -1.10 3.24
CA ASP A 110 -5.97 -0.78 2.31
C ASP A 110 -6.34 -1.15 0.85
N ILE A 111 -6.97 -2.30 0.63
CA ILE A 111 -7.49 -2.71 -0.68
C ILE A 111 -8.56 -1.72 -1.17
N LEU A 112 -9.47 -1.27 -0.29
CA LEU A 112 -10.49 -0.29 -0.64
C LEU A 112 -9.86 1.08 -0.99
N VAL A 113 -8.88 1.55 -0.22
CA VAL A 113 -8.11 2.77 -0.52
C VAL A 113 -7.43 2.66 -1.88
N THR A 114 -6.69 1.59 -2.10
CA THR A 114 -5.93 1.34 -3.32
C THR A 114 -6.85 1.34 -4.54
N SER A 115 -7.94 0.59 -4.48
CA SER A 115 -8.94 0.56 -5.56
C SER A 115 -9.58 1.92 -5.81
N ALA A 116 -9.97 2.65 -4.76
CA ALA A 116 -10.60 3.96 -4.89
C ALA A 116 -9.66 5.00 -5.52
N VAL A 117 -8.39 5.05 -5.12
CA VAL A 117 -7.41 6.01 -5.65
C VAL A 117 -7.03 5.68 -7.10
N ILE A 118 -6.78 4.41 -7.41
CA ILE A 118 -6.45 3.98 -8.79
C ILE A 118 -7.64 4.23 -9.72
N TYR A 119 -8.85 3.84 -9.30
CA TYR A 119 -10.07 4.07 -10.06
C TYR A 119 -10.30 5.56 -10.32
N THR A 120 -10.18 6.39 -9.28
CA THR A 120 -10.33 7.86 -9.41
C THR A 120 -9.30 8.43 -10.39
N THR A 121 -8.04 8.01 -10.28
CA THR A 121 -6.97 8.45 -11.18
C THR A 121 -7.24 8.02 -12.62
N ALA A 122 -7.69 6.79 -12.84
CA ALA A 122 -8.05 6.29 -14.16
C ALA A 122 -9.25 7.05 -14.77
N CYS A 123 -10.29 7.34 -13.99
CA CYS A 123 -11.41 8.16 -14.45
C CYS A 123 -10.97 9.57 -14.83
N ILE A 124 -10.01 10.17 -14.10
CA ILE A 124 -9.43 11.47 -14.44
C ILE A 124 -8.71 11.41 -15.79
N TYR A 125 -7.95 10.34 -16.06
CA TYR A 125 -7.29 10.12 -17.35
C TYR A 125 -8.27 9.86 -18.50
N SER A 126 -9.38 9.16 -18.23
CA SER A 126 -10.45 8.89 -19.19
C SER A 126 -11.48 10.02 -19.31
N ALA A 127 -11.32 11.11 -18.55
CA ALA A 127 -12.26 12.25 -18.50
C ALA A 127 -13.71 11.88 -18.14
N ILE A 128 -13.91 10.86 -17.29
CA ILE A 128 -15.24 10.45 -16.81
C ILE A 128 -15.65 11.32 -15.61
N GLU A 129 -16.95 11.68 -15.54
CA GLU A 129 -17.49 12.42 -14.40
C GLU A 129 -17.52 11.59 -13.11
N ILE A 130 -16.62 11.96 -12.19
CA ILE A 130 -16.45 11.32 -10.89
C ILE A 130 -17.28 11.99 -9.80
N THR A 131 -17.91 11.16 -8.96
CA THR A 131 -18.60 11.60 -7.74
C THR A 131 -18.17 10.69 -6.60
N PHE A 132 -18.00 11.23 -5.38
CA PHE A 132 -17.59 10.44 -4.22
C PHE A 132 -18.52 9.24 -3.94
N LYS A 133 -19.83 9.44 -4.09
CA LYS A 133 -20.83 8.36 -3.97
C LYS A 133 -20.60 7.21 -4.95
N LYS A 134 -20.20 7.54 -6.19
CA LYS A 134 -19.85 6.54 -7.22
C LYS A 134 -18.61 5.74 -6.80
N ILE A 135 -17.57 6.41 -6.32
CA ILE A 135 -16.29 5.78 -5.91
C ILE A 135 -16.52 4.80 -4.75
N ILE A 136 -17.26 5.19 -3.72
CA ILE A 136 -17.59 4.31 -2.59
C ILE A 136 -18.45 3.12 -3.04
N SER A 137 -19.33 3.28 -4.03
CA SER A 137 -20.15 2.17 -4.53
C SER A 137 -19.36 1.19 -5.41
N VAL A 138 -18.36 1.68 -6.15
CA VAL A 138 -17.53 0.87 -7.05
C VAL A 138 -16.41 0.15 -6.31
N SER A 139 -15.81 0.77 -5.30
CA SER A 139 -14.65 0.20 -4.59
C SER A 139 -14.92 -1.23 -4.04
N PRO A 140 -16.06 -1.53 -3.37
CA PRO A 140 -16.41 -2.89 -2.95
C PRO A 140 -16.77 -3.85 -4.09
N LYS A 141 -17.01 -3.37 -5.30
CA LYS A 141 -17.22 -4.24 -6.48
C LYS A 141 -15.90 -4.70 -7.06
N VAL A 142 -14.89 -3.81 -7.07
CA VAL A 142 -13.56 -4.08 -7.64
C VAL A 142 -12.62 -4.72 -6.60
N TRP A 143 -12.92 -4.63 -5.30
CA TRP A 143 -12.07 -5.17 -4.23
C TRP A 143 -11.79 -6.67 -4.34
N LYS A 144 -12.67 -7.49 -4.94
CA LYS A 144 -12.50 -8.95 -5.02
C LYS A 144 -11.36 -9.28 -5.97
N ARG A 145 -11.32 -8.59 -7.11
CA ARG A 145 -10.26 -8.73 -8.11
C ARG A 145 -8.92 -8.32 -7.51
N LEU A 146 -8.90 -7.17 -6.84
CA LEU A 146 -7.70 -6.67 -6.17
C LEU A 146 -7.24 -7.58 -5.02
N ALA A 147 -8.18 -8.12 -4.22
CA ALA A 147 -7.88 -9.06 -3.15
C ALA A 147 -7.24 -10.35 -3.65
N ILE A 148 -7.68 -10.88 -4.81
CA ILE A 148 -7.05 -12.05 -5.43
C ILE A 148 -5.59 -11.73 -5.80
N THR A 149 -5.34 -10.59 -6.43
CA THR A 149 -3.97 -10.14 -6.76
C THR A 149 -3.12 -9.94 -5.51
N TYR A 150 -3.70 -9.36 -4.45
CA TYR A 150 -3.06 -9.16 -3.17
C TYR A 150 -2.64 -10.50 -2.54
N ILE A 151 -3.54 -11.48 -2.49
CA ILE A 151 -3.26 -12.83 -1.97
C ILE A 151 -2.19 -13.53 -2.82
N CYS A 152 -2.30 -13.49 -4.16
CA CYS A 152 -1.27 -14.06 -5.03
C CYS A 152 0.12 -13.45 -4.76
N SER A 153 0.17 -12.14 -4.56
CA SER A 153 1.41 -11.41 -4.28
C SER A 153 1.96 -11.75 -2.90
N LEU A 154 1.09 -11.86 -1.89
CA LEU A 154 1.46 -12.33 -0.56
C LEU A 154 2.06 -13.74 -0.61
N CYS A 155 1.45 -14.67 -1.35
CA CYS A 155 1.98 -16.03 -1.49
C CYS A 155 3.39 -16.04 -2.11
N ILE A 156 3.62 -15.22 -3.14
CA ILE A 156 4.94 -15.09 -3.79
C ILE A 156 5.96 -14.48 -2.80
N ALA A 157 5.60 -13.40 -2.11
CA ALA A 157 6.47 -12.74 -1.15
C ALA A 157 6.82 -13.66 0.03
N PHE A 158 5.84 -14.37 0.60
CA PHE A 158 6.09 -15.36 1.65
C PHE A 158 6.99 -16.49 1.18
N SER A 159 6.77 -17.01 -0.03
CA SER A 159 7.62 -18.06 -0.61
C SER A 159 9.06 -17.57 -0.76
N TYR A 160 9.24 -16.33 -1.23
CA TYR A 160 10.55 -15.70 -1.34
C TYR A 160 11.25 -15.54 0.02
N LEU A 161 10.52 -15.07 1.03
CA LEU A 161 11.03 -14.89 2.39
C LEU A 161 11.43 -16.22 3.04
N ILE A 162 10.59 -17.25 2.91
CA ILE A 162 10.85 -18.58 3.48
C ILE A 162 12.06 -19.22 2.79
N VAL A 163 12.08 -19.26 1.45
CA VAL A 163 13.16 -19.90 0.70
C VAL A 163 14.47 -19.15 0.89
N GLY A 164 14.49 -17.84 0.70
CA GLY A 164 15.71 -17.04 0.85
C GLY A 164 16.18 -16.98 2.31
N GLY A 165 15.27 -16.86 3.27
CA GLY A 165 15.58 -16.92 4.69
C GLY A 165 16.14 -18.27 5.11
N ALA A 166 15.56 -19.38 4.63
CA ALA A 166 16.09 -20.73 4.89
C ALA A 166 17.48 -20.93 4.29
N LEU A 167 17.73 -20.42 3.09
CA LEU A 167 19.07 -20.46 2.46
C LEU A 167 20.10 -19.67 3.27
N LEU A 168 19.75 -18.46 3.72
CA LEU A 168 20.59 -17.63 4.57
C LEU A 168 20.88 -18.29 5.93
N LEU A 169 19.87 -18.91 6.55
CA LEU A 169 20.01 -19.64 7.81
C LEU A 169 20.90 -20.88 7.65
N LEU A 170 20.69 -21.64 6.59
CA LEU A 170 21.48 -22.82 6.26
C LEU A 170 22.94 -22.44 6.06
N TRP A 171 23.21 -21.32 5.37
CA TRP A 171 24.57 -20.80 5.23
C TRP A 171 25.23 -20.52 6.59
N VAL A 172 24.54 -19.80 7.48
CA VAL A 172 25.05 -19.49 8.82
C VAL A 172 25.32 -20.76 9.62
N PHE A 173 24.45 -21.76 9.53
CA PHE A 173 24.58 -23.02 10.25
C PHE A 173 25.79 -23.86 9.76
N PHE A 174 25.98 -23.97 8.45
CA PHE A 174 27.04 -24.82 7.88
C PHE A 174 28.43 -24.16 7.87
N VAL A 175 28.51 -22.86 7.59
CA VAL A 175 29.80 -22.15 7.43
C VAL A 175 30.27 -21.53 8.76
N GLY A 176 29.35 -21.26 9.67
CA GLY A 176 29.65 -20.61 10.95
C GLY A 176 29.98 -19.12 10.81
N VAL A 177 30.13 -18.45 11.96
CA VAL A 177 30.31 -16.99 12.04
C VAL A 177 31.80 -16.64 12.06
N GLY A 178 32.41 -16.53 10.88
CA GLY A 178 33.79 -16.09 10.69
C GLY A 178 33.89 -14.79 9.89
N LYS A 179 35.02 -14.06 9.97
CA LYS A 179 35.21 -12.79 9.22
C LYS A 179 34.99 -12.97 7.71
N VAL A 180 35.53 -14.04 7.12
CA VAL A 180 35.36 -14.36 5.70
C VAL A 180 33.93 -14.80 5.38
N SER A 181 33.33 -15.64 6.25
CA SER A 181 31.93 -16.08 6.13
C SER A 181 30.95 -14.89 6.17
N GLY A 182 31.21 -13.89 7.03
CA GLY A 182 30.39 -12.69 7.13
C GLY A 182 30.41 -11.83 5.86
N VAL A 183 31.55 -11.71 5.19
CA VAL A 183 31.63 -10.98 3.91
C VAL A 183 30.80 -11.69 2.84
N ILE A 184 30.87 -13.02 2.76
CA ILE A 184 30.10 -13.81 1.79
C ILE A 184 28.60 -13.77 2.12
N PHE A 185 28.24 -13.80 3.41
CA PHE A 185 26.86 -13.63 3.86
C PHE A 185 26.30 -12.27 3.42
N LEU A 186 27.07 -11.19 3.59
CA LEU A 186 26.67 -9.86 3.16
C LEU A 186 26.53 -9.78 1.63
N LEU A 187 27.42 -10.45 0.90
CA LEU A 187 27.33 -10.59 -0.55
C LEU A 187 26.06 -11.36 -1.00
N LEU A 188 25.59 -12.34 -0.22
CA LEU A 188 24.34 -13.07 -0.48
C LEU A 188 23.09 -12.27 -0.05
N LEU A 189 23.21 -11.47 1.00
CA LEU A 189 22.13 -10.65 1.53
C LEU A 189 21.74 -9.53 0.56
N ILE A 190 22.72 -8.92 -0.12
CA ILE A 190 22.47 -7.85 -1.10
C ILE A 190 21.48 -8.27 -2.20
N PRO A 191 21.72 -9.34 -2.99
CA PRO A 191 20.77 -9.77 -4.02
C PRO A 191 19.43 -10.23 -3.44
N TYR A 192 19.42 -10.79 -2.22
CA TYR A 192 18.19 -11.14 -1.53
C TYR A 192 17.32 -9.90 -1.24
N VAL A 193 17.92 -8.82 -0.74
CA VAL A 193 17.22 -7.55 -0.49
C VAL A 193 16.79 -6.90 -1.80
N ILE A 194 17.64 -6.88 -2.82
CA ILE A 194 17.30 -6.34 -4.14
C ILE A 194 16.12 -7.09 -4.76
N GLY A 195 16.12 -8.42 -4.70
CA GLY A 195 15.02 -9.23 -5.21
C GLY A 195 13.71 -8.98 -4.46
N PHE A 196 13.77 -8.77 -3.14
CA PHE A 196 12.59 -8.41 -2.35
C PHE A 196 12.04 -7.03 -2.74
N LEU A 197 12.91 -6.02 -2.91
CA LEU A 197 12.52 -4.70 -3.41
C LEU A 197 11.88 -4.79 -4.79
N TYR A 198 12.40 -5.66 -5.66
CA TYR A 198 11.81 -5.92 -6.97
C TYR A 198 10.41 -6.54 -6.88
N LEU A 199 10.19 -7.49 -5.97
CA LEU A 199 8.85 -8.05 -5.73
C LEU A 199 7.87 -6.99 -5.26
N ILE A 200 8.28 -6.07 -4.36
CA ILE A 200 7.44 -4.94 -3.92
C ILE A 200 7.07 -4.05 -5.11
N LEU A 201 8.01 -3.77 -6.00
CA LEU A 201 7.77 -2.96 -7.20
C LEU A 201 6.73 -3.59 -8.14
N VAL A 202 6.92 -4.88 -8.45
CA VAL A 202 6.03 -5.65 -9.31
C VAL A 202 4.64 -5.74 -8.68
N TYR A 203 4.57 -5.95 -7.37
CA TYR A 203 3.33 -5.97 -6.59
C TYR A 203 2.57 -4.64 -6.66
N GLN A 204 3.25 -3.52 -6.37
CA GLN A 204 2.61 -2.20 -6.40
C GLN A 204 2.02 -1.89 -7.78
N LEU A 205 2.71 -2.29 -8.85
CA LEU A 205 2.22 -2.11 -10.22
C LEU A 205 1.10 -3.11 -10.56
N ALA A 206 1.18 -4.34 -10.07
CA ALA A 206 0.13 -5.35 -10.24
C ALA A 206 -1.19 -4.93 -9.59
N CYS A 207 -1.18 -4.19 -8.48
CA CYS A 207 -2.39 -3.60 -7.91
C CYS A 207 -3.08 -2.64 -8.89
N VAL A 208 -2.30 -1.84 -9.62
CA VAL A 208 -2.83 -0.95 -10.69
C VAL A 208 -3.37 -1.78 -11.85
N VAL A 209 -2.60 -2.75 -12.34
CA VAL A 209 -3.03 -3.67 -13.39
C VAL A 209 -4.31 -4.42 -12.98
N SER A 210 -4.46 -4.79 -11.71
CA SER A 210 -5.62 -5.50 -11.17
C SER A 210 -6.91 -4.71 -11.13
N VAL A 211 -6.83 -3.41 -10.90
CA VAL A 211 -8.00 -2.54 -10.92
C VAL A 211 -8.40 -2.23 -12.36
N LEU A 212 -7.41 -2.10 -13.24
CA LEU A 212 -7.64 -1.74 -14.62
C LEU A 212 -7.96 -2.97 -15.45
N GLU A 213 -7.06 -3.93 -15.62
CA GLU A 213 -7.09 -4.99 -16.63
C GLU A 213 -7.27 -6.42 -16.08
N ASP A 214 -6.14 -7.13 -15.98
CA ASP A 214 -5.83 -8.46 -15.45
C ASP A 214 -5.92 -8.58 -13.93
N TYR A 215 -6.49 -9.62 -13.32
CA TYR A 215 -6.37 -9.88 -11.88
C TYR A 215 -5.60 -11.18 -11.57
N GLY A 216 -5.11 -11.31 -10.33
CA GLY A 216 -4.36 -12.47 -9.84
C GLY A 216 -2.95 -12.57 -10.44
N PHE A 217 -2.51 -13.81 -10.74
CA PHE A 217 -1.19 -14.06 -11.32
C PHE A 217 -0.98 -13.41 -12.69
N LYS A 218 -2.03 -13.28 -13.50
CA LYS A 218 -1.95 -12.60 -14.80
C LYS A 218 -1.56 -11.12 -14.63
N ALA A 219 -2.09 -10.47 -13.60
CA ALA A 219 -1.75 -9.09 -13.26
C ALA A 219 -0.26 -8.92 -12.91
N MET A 220 0.30 -9.89 -12.16
CA MET A 220 1.70 -9.90 -11.75
C MET A 220 2.65 -10.14 -12.92
N ILE A 221 2.32 -11.07 -13.83
CA ILE A 221 3.12 -11.32 -15.03
C ILE A 221 3.12 -10.05 -15.90
N LYS A 222 1.95 -9.45 -16.10
CA LYS A 222 1.82 -8.24 -16.92
C LYS A 222 2.52 -7.04 -16.28
N SER A 223 2.45 -6.87 -14.95
CA SER A 223 3.16 -5.77 -14.28
C SER A 223 4.67 -5.93 -14.40
N ASN A 224 5.19 -7.17 -14.32
CA ASN A 224 6.59 -7.48 -14.53
C ASN A 224 7.08 -7.18 -15.96
N GLU A 225 6.20 -7.34 -16.96
CA GLU A 225 6.50 -6.96 -18.35
C GLU A 225 6.51 -5.44 -18.52
N LEU A 226 5.48 -4.75 -18.01
CA LEU A 226 5.34 -3.29 -18.13
C LEU A 226 6.46 -2.51 -17.42
N ILE A 227 6.91 -2.96 -16.25
CA ILE A 227 7.88 -2.20 -15.44
C ILE A 227 9.24 -2.06 -16.15
N LYS A 228 9.55 -2.94 -17.11
CA LYS A 228 10.79 -2.91 -17.89
C LYS A 228 10.96 -1.59 -18.67
N GLY A 229 9.88 -0.90 -19.01
CA GLY A 229 9.95 0.37 -19.73
C GLY A 229 10.59 1.52 -18.95
N LYS A 230 10.40 1.59 -17.62
CA LYS A 230 10.86 2.70 -16.76
C LYS A 230 11.37 2.23 -15.39
N ILE A 231 12.06 1.08 -15.36
CA ILE A 231 12.43 0.40 -14.10
C ILE A 231 13.20 1.30 -13.12
N ILE A 232 14.15 2.11 -13.60
CA ILE A 232 14.97 2.99 -12.75
C ILE A 232 14.09 4.03 -12.03
N VAL A 233 13.11 4.59 -12.75
CA VAL A 233 12.20 5.61 -12.20
C VAL A 233 11.27 4.98 -11.17
N SER A 234 10.75 3.78 -11.45
CA SER A 234 9.92 3.02 -10.51
C SER A 234 10.68 2.63 -9.24
N ILE A 235 11.91 2.11 -9.38
CA ILE A 235 12.79 1.75 -8.24
C ILE A 235 13.04 2.99 -7.37
N CYS A 236 13.50 4.09 -7.98
CA CYS A 236 13.84 5.31 -7.27
C CYS A 236 12.65 5.84 -6.45
N PHE A 237 11.47 5.85 -7.05
CA PHE A 237 10.26 6.27 -6.35
C PHE A 237 9.87 5.35 -5.20
N CYS A 238 9.85 4.04 -5.42
CA CYS A 238 9.40 3.12 -4.39
C CYS A 238 10.39 3.07 -3.23
N PHE A 239 11.69 3.17 -3.52
CA PHE A 239 12.71 3.31 -2.48
C PHE A 239 12.51 4.60 -1.67
N LEU A 240 12.29 5.73 -2.35
CA LEU A 240 12.05 7.01 -1.67
C LEU A 240 10.77 6.98 -0.81
N LYS A 241 9.68 6.42 -1.36
CA LYS A 241 8.41 6.23 -0.65
C LYS A 241 8.64 5.39 0.61
N GLU A 242 9.27 4.22 0.48
CA GLU A 242 9.49 3.30 1.59
C GLU A 242 10.38 3.94 2.67
N LEU A 243 11.46 4.63 2.27
CA LEU A 243 12.34 5.34 3.19
C LEU A 243 11.59 6.43 3.98
N CYS A 244 10.71 7.18 3.31
CA CYS A 244 9.89 8.20 3.98
C CYS A 244 8.88 7.57 4.96
N MET A 245 8.27 6.45 4.60
CA MET A 245 7.33 5.73 5.47
C MET A 245 8.04 5.21 6.73
N LEU A 246 9.18 4.52 6.55
CA LEU A 246 10.00 4.03 7.66
C LEU A 246 10.47 5.17 8.57
N GLY A 247 10.93 6.28 8.00
CA GLY A 247 11.34 7.44 8.78
C GLY A 247 10.21 8.05 9.61
N THR A 248 8.96 8.07 9.10
CA THR A 248 7.82 8.55 9.88
C THR A 248 7.44 7.63 11.04
N GLU A 249 7.62 6.31 10.87
CA GLU A 249 7.37 5.31 11.91
C GLU A 249 8.43 5.39 13.02
N GLU A 250 9.71 5.48 12.65
CA GLU A 250 10.82 5.60 13.61
C GLU A 250 10.71 6.90 14.44
N VAL A 251 10.33 8.01 13.83
CA VAL A 251 10.06 9.27 14.56
C VAL A 251 8.92 9.09 15.56
N LEU A 252 7.87 8.35 15.19
CA LEU A 252 6.74 8.09 16.08
C LEU A 252 7.15 7.26 17.30
N GLU A 253 7.97 6.22 17.11
CA GLU A 253 8.46 5.36 18.19
C GLU A 253 9.41 6.12 19.13
N ASN A 254 10.41 6.81 18.58
CA ASN A 254 11.38 7.56 19.38
C ASN A 254 10.72 8.69 20.18
N PHE A 255 9.76 9.41 19.59
CA PHE A 255 9.04 10.47 20.28
C PHE A 255 8.04 9.94 21.32
N ALA A 256 7.55 8.70 21.14
CA ALA A 256 6.76 8.00 22.14
C ALA A 256 7.59 7.50 23.34
N ALA A 257 8.91 7.34 23.19
CA ALA A 257 9.82 6.96 24.28
C ALA A 257 10.44 8.17 25.00
N SER A 258 10.41 9.36 24.41
CA SER A 258 10.97 10.59 25.00
C SER A 258 10.29 10.96 26.33
N ASP A 259 11.10 11.17 27.38
CA ASP A 259 10.67 11.66 28.68
C ASP A 259 10.87 13.18 28.75
N ILE A 260 9.77 13.93 28.81
CA ILE A 260 9.78 15.40 28.82
C ILE A 260 9.34 15.86 30.21
N ASN A 261 10.21 16.58 30.92
CA ASN A 261 10.03 17.02 32.31
C ASN A 261 8.71 17.76 32.61
N ASN A 262 8.11 18.43 31.60
CA ASN A 262 6.83 19.09 31.76
C ASN A 262 5.69 18.24 31.18
N LYS A 263 4.84 17.70 32.06
CA LYS A 263 3.73 16.78 31.72
C LYS A 263 2.75 17.36 30.70
N LEU A 264 2.40 18.65 30.79
CA LEU A 264 1.40 19.27 29.91
C LEU A 264 1.99 19.58 28.53
N LEU A 265 3.20 20.13 28.49
CA LEU A 265 3.95 20.37 27.24
C LEU A 265 4.26 19.04 26.51
N SER A 266 4.61 18.00 27.27
CA SER A 266 4.85 16.64 26.77
C SER A 266 3.64 16.06 26.04
N ILE A 267 2.44 16.16 26.64
CA ILE A 267 1.20 15.65 26.04
C ILE A 267 0.86 16.40 24.75
N VAL A 268 0.95 17.74 24.75
CA VAL A 268 0.64 18.56 23.57
C VAL A 268 1.62 18.26 22.44
N LEU A 269 2.93 18.25 22.71
CA LEU A 269 3.94 17.94 21.70
C LEU A 269 3.81 16.51 21.16
N ARG A 270 3.60 15.52 22.03
CA ARG A 270 3.44 14.11 21.63
C ARG A 270 2.22 13.92 20.75
N THR A 271 1.11 14.56 21.10
CA THR A 271 -0.12 14.50 20.30
C THR A 271 0.08 15.21 18.97
N GLY A 272 0.71 16.39 18.97
CA GLY A 272 1.00 17.16 17.77
C GLY A 272 1.89 16.41 16.78
N VAL A 273 3.01 15.84 17.24
CA VAL A 273 3.93 15.05 16.41
C VAL A 273 3.23 13.81 15.86
N ARG A 274 2.44 13.10 16.68
CA ARG A 274 1.67 11.93 16.22
C ARG A 274 0.67 12.28 15.12
N MET A 275 -0.05 13.39 15.27
CA MET A 275 -0.98 13.87 14.24
C MET A 275 -0.24 14.30 12.96
N LEU A 276 0.94 14.92 13.10
CA LEU A 276 1.76 15.33 11.96
C LEU A 276 2.33 14.14 11.19
N CYS A 277 2.87 13.13 11.89
CA CYS A 277 3.37 11.90 11.26
C CYS A 277 2.24 11.15 10.55
N LEU A 278 1.08 11.01 11.21
CA LEU A 278 -0.12 10.46 10.60
C LEU A 278 -0.50 11.20 9.32
N PHE A 279 -0.55 12.54 9.38
CA PHE A 279 -0.87 13.38 8.24
C PHE A 279 0.13 13.20 7.08
N SER A 280 1.42 13.13 7.40
CA SER A 280 2.50 12.88 6.43
C SER A 280 2.32 11.52 5.74
N GLN A 281 2.08 10.46 6.52
CA GLN A 281 1.88 9.10 6.03
C GLN A 281 0.69 9.01 5.06
N PHE A 282 -0.40 9.72 5.37
CA PHE A 282 -1.55 9.82 4.47
C PHE A 282 -1.22 10.48 3.13
N LEU A 283 -0.52 11.61 3.18
CA LEU A 283 -0.15 12.34 1.97
C LEU A 283 0.82 11.52 1.10
N LEU A 284 1.80 10.88 1.73
CA LEU A 284 2.77 10.00 1.07
C LEU A 284 2.09 8.78 0.45
N GLY A 285 1.16 8.14 1.18
CA GLY A 285 0.40 7.00 0.68
C GLY A 285 -0.47 7.36 -0.53
N LEU A 286 -1.23 8.46 -0.43
CA LEU A 286 -2.07 8.95 -1.54
C LEU A 286 -1.22 9.28 -2.76
N PHE A 287 -0.14 10.04 -2.57
CA PHE A 287 0.80 10.38 -3.64
C PHE A 287 1.42 9.13 -4.26
N GLY A 288 1.80 8.15 -3.43
CA GLY A 288 2.27 6.83 -3.83
C GLY A 288 1.35 6.12 -4.80
N TYR A 289 0.06 5.99 -4.46
CA TYR A 289 -0.92 5.31 -5.29
C TYR A 289 -1.19 6.05 -6.61
N VAL A 290 -1.29 7.39 -6.58
CA VAL A 290 -1.46 8.19 -7.80
C VAL A 290 -0.21 8.07 -8.69
N PHE A 291 0.99 8.20 -8.13
CA PHE A 291 2.24 8.09 -8.85
C PHE A 291 2.41 6.73 -9.51
N GLN A 292 2.09 5.64 -8.81
CA GLN A 292 2.12 4.29 -9.37
C GLN A 292 1.15 4.13 -10.54
N THR A 293 -0.02 4.77 -10.46
CA THR A 293 -0.99 4.78 -11.56
C THR A 293 -0.48 5.58 -12.76
N VAL A 294 0.21 6.71 -12.54
CA VAL A 294 0.87 7.47 -13.63
C VAL A 294 1.99 6.64 -14.25
N ILE A 295 2.83 5.96 -13.45
CA ILE A 295 3.88 5.06 -13.95
C ILE A 295 3.29 3.97 -14.83
N TYR A 296 2.16 3.37 -14.42
CA TYR A 296 1.46 2.39 -15.25
C TYR A 296 1.13 2.96 -16.63
N PHE A 297 0.53 4.15 -16.71
CA PHE A 297 0.24 4.80 -17.99
C PHE A 297 1.50 5.14 -18.81
N VAL A 298 2.58 5.56 -18.15
CA VAL A 298 3.87 5.84 -18.80
C VAL A 298 4.49 4.56 -19.36
N CYS A 299 4.54 3.49 -18.58
CA CYS A 299 5.08 2.20 -19.01
C CYS A 299 4.26 1.63 -20.17
N LYS A 300 2.94 1.76 -20.10
CA LYS A 300 2.06 1.27 -21.15
C LYS A 300 2.23 2.08 -22.45
N SER A 301 2.39 3.41 -22.35
CA SER A 301 2.76 4.25 -23.50
C SER A 301 4.13 3.90 -24.07
N TYR A 302 5.11 3.55 -23.24
CA TYR A 302 6.47 3.16 -23.67
C TYR A 302 6.47 1.88 -24.51
N HIS A 303 5.61 0.91 -24.17
CA HIS A 303 5.43 -0.32 -24.95
C HIS A 303 4.52 -0.16 -26.18
N HIS A 304 4.07 1.08 -26.48
CA HIS A 304 3.10 1.38 -27.53
C HIS A 304 1.78 0.60 -27.43
N GLU A 305 1.45 0.10 -26.23
CA GLU A 305 0.14 -0.46 -25.96
C GLU A 305 -0.85 0.70 -25.77
N ASN A 306 -1.55 1.10 -26.83
CA ASN A 306 -2.52 2.18 -26.70
C ASN A 306 -3.68 1.73 -25.82
N ILE A 307 -3.95 2.47 -24.74
CA ILE A 307 -5.23 2.35 -24.03
C ILE A 307 -6.17 3.19 -24.86
N ASP A 308 -7.07 2.56 -25.59
CA ASP A 308 -8.19 3.31 -26.14
C ASP A 308 -8.96 3.90 -24.93
N ARG A 309 -8.92 5.23 -24.81
CA ARG A 309 -9.57 5.95 -23.70
C ARG A 309 -11.04 5.56 -23.60
N ASN A 310 -11.67 5.27 -24.75
CA ASN A 310 -13.06 4.82 -24.83
C ASN A 310 -13.21 3.41 -24.25
N SER A 311 -12.35 2.45 -24.61
CA SER A 311 -12.36 1.10 -24.02
C SER A 311 -12.14 1.10 -22.49
N LEU A 312 -11.27 2.00 -21.99
CA LEU A 312 -11.06 2.15 -20.56
C LEU A 312 -12.27 2.81 -19.89
N ALA A 313 -12.87 3.81 -20.54
CA ALA A 313 -14.07 4.47 -20.04
C ALA A 313 -15.26 3.51 -19.99
N GLU A 314 -15.49 2.71 -21.03
CA GLU A 314 -16.55 1.70 -21.07
C GLU A 314 -16.38 0.67 -19.95
N ARG A 315 -15.14 0.26 -19.65
CA ARG A 315 -14.88 -0.67 -18.56
C ARG A 315 -15.09 -0.04 -17.18
N LEU A 316 -14.69 1.23 -17.00
CA LEU A 316 -14.92 1.99 -15.77
C LEU A 316 -16.42 2.23 -15.56
N ASP A 317 -17.15 2.59 -16.62
CA ASP A 317 -18.61 2.74 -16.62
C ASP A 317 -19.32 1.40 -16.39
N GLY A 318 -18.78 0.28 -16.87
CA GLY A 318 -19.28 -1.06 -16.55
C GLY A 318 -19.22 -1.39 -15.05
N PHE A 319 -18.28 -0.81 -14.30
CA PHE A 319 -18.29 -0.91 -12.84
C PHE A 319 -19.35 -0.01 -12.17
N LEU A 320 -19.68 1.10 -12.82
CA LEU A 320 -20.69 2.07 -12.38
C LEU A 320 -22.13 1.60 -12.66
N GLY A 321 -22.36 1.00 -13.83
CA GLY A 321 -23.67 0.64 -14.35
C GLY A 321 -23.81 -0.87 -14.55
N GLY A 322 -24.52 -1.52 -13.63
CA GLY A 322 -25.11 -2.84 -13.89
C GLY A 322 -26.30 -2.78 -14.86
N HIS A 323 -26.25 -1.97 -15.91
CA HIS A 323 -27.24 -1.94 -17.00
C HIS A 323 -26.58 -1.54 -18.33
N VAL A 324 -26.58 -2.52 -19.24
CA VAL A 324 -26.48 -2.56 -20.71
C VAL A 324 -25.88 -1.34 -21.46
N PRO A 325 -24.90 -1.55 -22.37
CA PRO A 325 -24.34 -0.49 -23.20
C PRO A 325 -25.36 -0.06 -24.27
N THR A 326 -25.73 1.21 -24.28
CA THR A 326 -26.38 1.82 -25.45
C THR A 326 -25.35 2.14 -26.51
N LYS A 327 -25.51 1.47 -27.64
CA LYS A 327 -24.78 1.60 -28.90
C LYS A 327 -24.56 3.07 -29.30
N ALA A 328 -23.35 3.37 -29.75
CA ALA A 328 -22.89 4.69 -30.16
C ALA A 328 -23.54 5.19 -31.46
N GLU A 329 -23.82 6.50 -31.50
CA GLU A 329 -23.81 7.29 -32.73
C GLU A 329 -23.11 8.64 -32.50
N GLY A 330 -22.13 8.94 -33.35
CA GLY A 330 -21.82 10.30 -33.84
C GLY A 330 -21.04 11.28 -32.95
N VAL A 331 -19.74 11.41 -33.20
CA VAL A 331 -18.85 12.51 -32.71
C VAL A 331 -19.18 13.81 -33.46
N PRO A 332 -19.20 15.01 -32.81
CA PRO A 332 -18.01 15.87 -32.84
C PRO A 332 -17.70 16.63 -31.53
N ASN A 333 -16.45 16.47 -31.07
CA ASN A 333 -15.51 17.53 -30.71
C ASN A 333 -15.99 18.72 -29.84
N ARG A 334 -15.70 18.69 -28.53
CA ARG A 334 -15.14 19.81 -27.73
C ARG A 334 -14.78 19.31 -26.34
N GLY A 335 -13.49 19.14 -26.08
CA GLY A 335 -12.96 18.88 -24.74
C GLY A 335 -13.31 20.03 -23.80
N ARG A 336 -14.31 19.83 -22.94
CA ARG A 336 -14.75 20.81 -21.96
C ARG A 336 -15.25 20.04 -20.73
N PHE A 337 -14.33 19.69 -19.83
CA PHE A 337 -14.67 18.93 -18.63
C PHE A 337 -14.72 19.83 -17.38
N ILE A 338 -15.87 19.73 -16.72
CA ILE A 338 -16.21 20.39 -15.47
C ILE A 338 -16.03 19.34 -14.37
N CYS A 339 -15.18 19.62 -13.38
CA CYS A 339 -15.24 18.89 -12.13
C CYS A 339 -16.54 19.31 -11.45
N CYS A 340 -17.63 18.56 -11.63
CA CYS A 340 -18.94 18.89 -11.06
C CYS A 340 -18.82 19.00 -9.54
N ILE A 341 -18.98 20.24 -9.07
CA ILE A 341 -19.16 20.62 -7.68
C ILE A 341 -20.57 20.17 -7.32
N VAL A 342 -20.70 19.12 -6.50
CA VAL A 342 -21.97 18.83 -5.83
C VAL A 342 -22.27 20.04 -4.93
N LYS A 343 -23.42 20.66 -5.18
CA LYS A 343 -24.05 21.64 -4.31
C LYS A 343 -24.78 20.91 -3.19
#